data_AF-A0A3N4V119-F1
#
_entry.id   AF-A0A3N4V119-F1
#
_cell.length_a   1.000
_cell.length_b   1.000
_cell.length_c   1.000
_cell.angle_alpha   90.00
_cell.angle_beta   90.00
_cell.angle_gamma   90.00
#
_symmetry.space_group_name_H-M   'P 1'
#
loop_
_entity.id
_entity.type
_entity.pdbx_description
1 polymer ?
#
loop_
_entity_poly.entity_id
_entity_poly.type
_entity_poly.pdbx_seq_one_letter_code
_entity_poly.pdbx_strand_id
1 'polypeptide(L)'
;MTDASGDSADSAQPAIDPAQAAADLERLLRATVERLDASGARDEALGEVRLPRGFGPFKTSVQIAPVGRAWRLGILLVTSDARLFRVGRITRATETGRPQSLSLAVEQRRAERVAATKGHFAEGEVVNFEYEAIALDPESLARGDGSLSIDGSRVVLAWNSPGDRRDLAAYLDEMFVLLFDS
;
A
#
# COMPACT_ATOMS: atom_id res chain seq x y z
N MET A 1 -0.26 56.86 21.76
CA MET A 1 0.05 55.77 22.70
C MET A 1 -0.44 54.49 22.04
N THR A 2 0.51 53.77 21.44
CA THR A 2 0.45 52.41 20.87
C THR A 2 -0.60 52.09 19.80
N ASP A 3 -0.12 52.18 18.54
CA ASP A 3 -0.37 51.21 17.47
C ASP A 3 -0.16 49.77 17.95
N ALA A 4 -1.01 48.86 17.48
CA ALA A 4 -0.69 47.45 17.25
C ALA A 4 -1.82 46.80 16.42
N SER A 5 -1.93 47.19 15.15
CA SER A 5 -2.58 46.37 14.13
C SER A 5 -1.67 45.17 13.85
N GLY A 6 -1.90 44.07 14.55
CA GLY A 6 -1.31 42.77 14.23
C GLY A 6 -2.00 42.17 13.01
N ASP A 7 -1.71 42.71 11.83
CA ASP A 7 -1.95 42.00 10.57
C ASP A 7 -0.88 40.90 10.46
N SER A 8 -1.13 39.78 11.15
CA SER A 8 -0.40 38.55 10.90
C SER A 8 -0.95 37.99 9.60
N ALA A 9 -0.41 38.47 8.49
CA ALA A 9 -0.59 37.86 7.19
C ALA A 9 -0.22 36.38 7.32
N ASP A 10 -1.26 35.55 7.37
CA ASP A 10 -1.20 34.12 7.17
C ASP A 10 -0.39 33.89 5.90
N SER A 11 0.89 33.58 6.09
CA SER A 11 1.83 33.37 5.00
C SER A 11 1.50 32.00 4.43
N ALA A 12 0.40 31.93 3.68
CA ALA A 12 -0.02 30.75 2.96
C ALA A 12 1.13 30.41 2.01
N GLN A 13 1.96 29.46 2.42
CA GLN A 13 3.04 28.95 1.61
C GLN A 13 2.43 28.55 0.26
N PRO A 14 2.96 29.03 -0.87
CA PRO A 14 2.39 28.73 -2.16
C PRO A 14 2.31 27.21 -2.33
N ALA A 15 1.16 26.73 -2.80
CA ALA A 15 0.97 25.33 -3.08
C ALA A 15 2.06 24.86 -4.04
N ILE A 16 2.65 23.69 -3.78
CA ILE A 16 3.65 23.12 -4.68
C ILE A 16 3.02 22.86 -6.05
N ASP A 17 3.79 23.16 -7.10
CA ASP A 17 3.40 22.80 -8.46
C ASP A 17 3.23 21.27 -8.57
N PRO A 18 2.13 20.76 -9.18
CA PRO A 18 1.90 19.32 -9.25
C PRO A 18 3.00 18.51 -9.94
N ALA A 19 3.69 19.09 -10.93
CA ALA A 19 4.82 18.40 -11.56
C ALA A 19 6.01 18.30 -10.62
N GLN A 20 6.29 19.36 -9.87
CA GLN A 20 7.30 19.33 -8.80
C GLN A 20 6.91 18.33 -7.69
N ALA A 21 5.64 18.31 -7.28
CA ALA A 21 5.13 17.37 -6.28
C ALA A 21 5.34 15.90 -6.69
N ALA A 22 5.03 15.57 -7.94
CA ALA A 22 5.23 14.23 -8.47
C ALA A 22 6.72 13.84 -8.53
N ALA A 23 7.59 14.76 -8.96
CA ALA A 23 9.04 14.52 -8.97
C ALA A 23 9.61 14.33 -7.55
N ASP A 24 9.12 15.10 -6.58
CA ASP A 24 9.51 14.98 -5.17
C ASP A 24 9.03 13.65 -4.58
N LEU A 25 7.80 13.25 -4.91
CA LEU A 25 7.22 11.96 -4.52
C LEU A 25 8.03 10.79 -5.08
N GLU A 26 8.41 10.82 -6.36
CA GLU A 26 9.24 9.78 -6.97
C GLU A 26 10.59 9.66 -6.24
N ARG A 27 11.25 10.79 -5.94
CA ARG A 27 12.50 10.81 -5.18
C ARG A 27 12.33 10.25 -3.77
N LEU A 28 11.25 10.63 -3.09
CA LEU A 28 10.91 10.11 -1.75
C LEU A 28 10.75 8.59 -1.77
N LEU A 29 10.00 8.05 -2.74
CA LEU A 29 9.76 6.60 -2.85
C LEU A 29 11.05 5.84 -3.16
N ARG A 30 11.89 6.35 -4.08
CA ARG A 30 13.21 5.76 -4.37
C ARG A 30 14.11 5.73 -3.14
N ALA A 31 14.20 6.84 -2.41
CA ALA A 31 14.97 6.92 -1.18
C ALA A 31 14.43 5.97 -0.09
N THR A 32 13.10 5.80 -0.02
CA THR A 32 12.47 4.85 0.90
C THR A 32 12.84 3.41 0.55
N VAL A 33 12.79 3.04 -0.74
CA VAL A 33 13.21 1.72 -1.23
C VAL A 33 14.67 1.45 -0.93
N GLU A 34 15.57 2.40 -1.24
CA GLU A 34 17.00 2.26 -0.95
C GLU A 34 17.27 2.03 0.54
N ARG A 35 16.55 2.74 1.42
CA ARG A 35 16.66 2.54 2.87
C ARG A 35 16.17 1.18 3.32
N LEU A 36 15.04 0.71 2.80
CA LEU A 36 14.47 -0.61 3.13
C LEU A 36 15.39 -1.75 2.68
N ASP A 37 15.94 -1.63 1.47
CA ASP A 37 16.90 -2.60 0.94
C ASP A 37 18.21 -2.62 1.75
N ALA A 38 18.80 -1.45 1.99
CA ALA A 38 20.05 -1.33 2.75
C ALA A 38 19.94 -1.82 4.20
N SER A 39 18.74 -1.77 4.78
CA SER A 39 18.47 -2.27 6.13
C SER A 39 18.08 -3.74 6.18
N GLY A 40 17.94 -4.41 5.03
CA GLY A 40 17.50 -5.80 4.95
C GLY A 40 16.06 -5.99 5.44
N ALA A 41 15.21 -4.97 5.32
CA ALA A 41 13.81 -5.05 5.72
C ALA A 41 13.11 -6.21 5.01
N ARG A 42 12.35 -7.01 5.76
CA ARG A 42 11.60 -8.14 5.19
C ARG A 42 10.50 -7.63 4.26
N ASP A 43 10.47 -8.17 3.04
CA ASP A 43 9.40 -7.96 2.08
C ASP A 43 8.34 -9.08 2.13
N GLU A 44 7.18 -8.80 1.56
CA GLU A 44 6.03 -9.71 1.50
C GLU A 44 5.66 -9.99 0.04
N ALA A 45 5.03 -11.14 -0.22
CA ALA A 45 4.67 -11.51 -1.57
C ALA A 45 3.45 -10.73 -2.07
N LEU A 46 3.45 -10.40 -3.36
CA LEU A 46 2.29 -9.87 -4.09
C LEU A 46 1.66 -10.97 -4.92
N GLY A 47 0.33 -11.06 -4.82
CA GLY A 47 -0.48 -12.05 -5.51
C GLY A 47 -1.61 -11.43 -6.32
N GLU A 48 -1.84 -11.98 -7.51
CA GLU A 48 -3.01 -11.66 -8.34
C GLU A 48 -4.00 -12.81 -8.36
N VAL A 49 -5.29 -12.50 -8.15
CA VAL A 49 -6.37 -13.48 -8.24
C VAL A 49 -6.60 -13.86 -9.69
N ARG A 50 -6.27 -15.09 -10.05
CA ARG A 50 -6.55 -15.68 -11.36
C ARG A 50 -7.84 -16.48 -11.30
N LEU A 51 -8.82 -16.00 -12.05
CA LEU A 51 -10.08 -16.71 -12.22
C LEU A 51 -9.88 -17.98 -13.09
N PRO A 52 -10.70 -19.01 -12.85
CA PRO A 52 -10.75 -20.22 -13.66
C PRO A 52 -10.81 -19.95 -15.17
N ARG A 53 -9.95 -20.61 -15.93
CA ARG A 53 -10.06 -20.75 -17.39
C ARG A 53 -10.49 -22.18 -17.77
N GLY A 54 -11.26 -22.31 -18.86
CA GLY A 54 -11.73 -23.59 -19.41
C GLY A 54 -13.26 -23.78 -19.33
N PHE A 55 -13.75 -24.82 -19.99
CA PHE A 55 -15.17 -25.23 -20.01
C PHE A 55 -15.31 -26.71 -19.61
N GLY A 56 -16.39 -27.05 -18.90
CA GLY A 56 -16.68 -28.43 -18.47
C GLY A 56 -15.66 -28.98 -17.45
N PRO A 57 -15.33 -30.29 -17.49
CA PRO A 57 -14.50 -30.95 -16.47
C PRO A 57 -13.02 -30.53 -16.45
N PHE A 58 -12.58 -29.72 -17.43
CA PHE A 58 -11.19 -29.23 -17.54
C PHE A 58 -11.01 -27.80 -16.98
N LYS A 59 -11.94 -27.33 -16.12
CA LYS A 59 -11.88 -26.00 -15.52
C LYS A 59 -10.75 -25.92 -14.49
N THR A 60 -9.85 -24.95 -14.65
CA THR A 60 -8.82 -24.64 -13.63
C THR A 60 -9.46 -24.05 -12.37
N SER A 61 -8.89 -24.28 -11.18
CA SER A 61 -9.40 -23.65 -9.95
C SER A 61 -8.96 -22.19 -9.83
N VAL A 62 -9.69 -21.38 -9.04
CA VAL A 62 -9.22 -20.05 -8.60
C VAL A 62 -7.84 -20.21 -7.94
N GLN A 63 -6.89 -19.37 -8.31
CA GLN A 63 -5.53 -19.34 -7.76
C GLN A 63 -5.13 -17.91 -7.47
N ILE A 64 -4.33 -17.70 -6.42
CA ILE A 64 -3.61 -16.44 -6.23
C ILE A 64 -2.21 -16.72 -6.76
N ALA A 65 -1.82 -16.08 -7.86
CA ALA A 65 -0.52 -16.32 -8.48
C ALA A 65 0.51 -15.27 -8.02
N PRO A 66 1.77 -15.66 -7.73
CA PRO A 66 2.83 -14.71 -7.39
C PRO A 66 3.11 -13.79 -8.58
N VAL A 67 3.20 -12.49 -8.31
CA VAL A 67 3.48 -11.46 -9.33
C VAL A 67 4.59 -10.50 -8.94
N GLY A 68 5.05 -10.51 -7.69
CA GLY A 68 6.13 -9.66 -7.24
C GLY A 68 6.28 -9.69 -5.71
N ARG A 69 7.04 -8.72 -5.20
CA ARG A 69 7.27 -8.51 -3.77
C ARG A 69 7.17 -7.04 -3.43
N ALA A 70 6.78 -6.73 -2.21
CA ALA A 70 6.72 -5.36 -1.70
C ALA A 70 6.99 -5.33 -0.20
N TRP A 71 7.58 -4.25 0.28
CA TRP A 71 7.58 -3.94 1.71
C TRP A 71 6.21 -3.40 2.11
N ARG A 72 5.65 -3.93 3.20
CA ARG A 72 4.39 -3.44 3.76
C ARG A 72 4.64 -2.41 4.84
N LEU A 73 4.27 -1.17 4.56
CA LEU A 73 4.41 -0.01 5.43
C LEU A 73 3.03 0.43 5.90
N GLY A 74 2.57 -0.21 6.98
CA GLY A 74 1.19 -0.06 7.49
C GLY A 74 0.13 -0.39 6.44
N ILE A 75 -0.54 0.63 5.88
CA ILE A 75 -1.58 0.48 4.85
C ILE A 75 -1.06 0.58 3.41
N LEU A 76 0.24 0.80 3.23
CA LEU A 76 0.89 0.92 1.94
C LEU A 76 1.75 -0.30 1.63
N LEU A 77 1.90 -0.58 0.34
CA LEU A 77 2.87 -1.52 -0.21
C LEU A 77 3.81 -0.74 -1.14
N VAL A 78 5.11 -0.88 -0.93
CA VAL A 78 6.15 -0.27 -1.78
C VAL A 78 6.95 -1.39 -2.44
N THR A 79 7.02 -1.39 -3.77
CA THR A 79 7.83 -2.35 -4.53
C THR A 79 9.26 -1.83 -4.74
N SER A 80 10.18 -2.72 -5.11
CA SER A 80 11.58 -2.37 -5.40
C SER A 80 11.77 -1.41 -6.58
N ASP A 81 10.79 -1.32 -7.48
CA ASP A 81 10.75 -0.34 -8.58
C ASP A 81 10.05 0.97 -8.19
N ALA A 82 9.89 1.23 -6.88
CA ALA A 82 9.29 2.43 -6.30
C ALA A 82 7.82 2.67 -6.71
N ARG A 83 7.07 1.60 -7.00
CA ARG A 83 5.61 1.69 -7.18
C ARG A 83 4.92 1.61 -5.83
N LEU A 84 3.80 2.32 -5.74
CA LEU A 84 3.02 2.43 -4.51
C LEU A 84 1.63 1.83 -4.69
N PHE A 85 1.20 1.03 -3.71
CA PHE A 85 -0.13 0.46 -3.68
C PHE A 85 -0.76 0.63 -2.29
N ARG A 86 -2.09 0.67 -2.25
CA ARG A 86 -2.86 0.50 -1.00
C ARG A 86 -3.04 -0.99 -0.75
N VAL A 87 -2.81 -1.41 0.50
CA VAL A 87 -3.09 -2.78 0.94
C VAL A 87 -4.56 -3.10 0.71
N GLY A 88 -4.83 -4.21 0.00
CA GLY A 88 -6.16 -4.78 -0.15
C GLY A 88 -6.41 -5.85 0.91
N ARG A 89 -6.11 -7.09 0.55
CA ARG A 89 -6.31 -8.27 1.41
C ARG A 89 -5.00 -9.00 1.66
N ILE A 90 -4.92 -9.64 2.83
CA ILE A 90 -3.73 -10.36 3.28
C ILE A 90 -4.12 -11.78 3.65
N THR A 91 -3.36 -12.75 3.16
CA THR A 91 -3.45 -14.14 3.58
C THR A 91 -2.06 -14.71 3.88
N ARG A 92 -2.02 -15.89 4.49
CA ARG A 92 -0.79 -16.64 4.70
C ARG A 92 -0.87 -17.95 3.93
N ALA A 93 0.17 -18.29 3.17
CA ALA A 93 0.28 -19.53 2.41
C ALA A 93 0.59 -20.72 3.33
N THR A 94 -0.34 -21.04 4.23
CA THR A 94 -0.26 -22.22 5.12
C THR A 94 -1.37 -23.21 4.79
N GLU A 95 -1.02 -24.48 4.64
CA GLU A 95 -1.99 -25.56 4.57
C GLU A 95 -2.76 -25.62 5.90
N THR A 96 -4.09 -25.52 5.86
CA THR A 96 -4.88 -25.42 7.09
C THR A 96 -5.17 -26.82 7.63
N GLY A 97 -4.86 -27.07 8.91
CA GLY A 97 -5.30 -28.26 9.64
C GLY A 97 -6.84 -28.40 9.71
N ARG A 98 -7.31 -29.57 10.19
CA ARG A 98 -8.73 -30.00 10.21
C ARG A 98 -9.68 -28.92 10.76
N PRO A 99 -10.84 -28.68 10.13
CA PRO A 99 -11.73 -27.57 10.46
C PRO A 99 -12.39 -27.75 11.83
N GLN A 100 -12.40 -26.67 12.62
CA GLN A 100 -13.27 -26.54 13.78
C GLN A 100 -14.09 -25.26 13.61
N SER A 101 -15.41 -25.41 13.48
CA SER A 101 -16.46 -24.36 13.39
C SER A 101 -16.74 -23.73 12.01
N LEU A 102 -18.01 -23.78 11.59
CA LEU A 102 -18.58 -23.40 10.29
C LEU A 102 -19.14 -21.96 10.31
N SER A 103 -18.39 -20.98 9.78
CA SER A 103 -18.95 -19.68 9.40
C SER A 103 -18.47 -19.28 7.99
N LEU A 104 -19.28 -18.52 7.25
CA LEU A 104 -18.95 -18.10 5.87
C LEU A 104 -17.61 -17.36 5.77
N ALA A 105 -17.26 -16.55 6.78
CA ALA A 105 -15.97 -15.87 6.85
C ALA A 105 -14.79 -16.84 7.03
N VAL A 106 -14.99 -17.96 7.75
CA VAL A 106 -13.98 -19.01 7.92
C VAL A 106 -13.80 -19.80 6.63
N GLU A 107 -14.89 -20.11 5.93
CA GLU A 107 -14.84 -20.77 4.61
C GLU A 107 -14.14 -19.90 3.55
N GLN A 108 -14.43 -18.60 3.53
CA GLN A 108 -13.79 -17.66 2.61
C GLN A 108 -12.28 -17.57 2.85
N ARG A 109 -11.85 -17.39 4.11
CA ARG A 109 -10.42 -17.41 4.48
C ARG A 109 -9.75 -18.74 4.14
N ARG A 110 -10.46 -19.86 4.26
CA ARG A 110 -9.94 -21.18 3.86
C ARG A 110 -9.75 -21.25 2.34
N ALA A 111 -10.73 -20.79 1.56
CA ALA A 111 -10.64 -20.75 0.11
C ALA A 111 -9.45 -19.90 -0.38
N GLU A 112 -9.21 -18.75 0.26
CA GLU A 112 -8.06 -17.88 -0.03
C GLU A 112 -6.71 -18.54 0.25
N ARG A 113 -6.56 -19.22 1.40
CA ARG A 113 -5.33 -19.97 1.71
C ARG A 113 -5.08 -21.10 0.73
N VAL A 114 -6.13 -21.83 0.33
CA VAL A 114 -6.03 -22.88 -0.70
C VAL A 114 -5.62 -22.27 -2.05
N ALA A 115 -6.17 -21.13 -2.43
CA ALA A 115 -5.82 -20.43 -3.67
C ALA A 115 -4.36 -19.92 -3.66
N ALA A 116 -3.86 -19.43 -2.52
CA ALA A 116 -2.45 -19.07 -2.34
C ALA A 116 -1.53 -20.29 -2.36
N THR A 117 -1.86 -21.38 -1.67
CA THR A 117 -1.07 -22.62 -1.69
C THR A 117 -0.91 -23.15 -3.12
N LYS A 118 -2.00 -23.13 -3.90
CA LYS A 118 -1.98 -23.48 -5.33
C LYS A 118 -1.21 -22.48 -6.23
N GLY A 119 -0.89 -21.31 -5.69
CA GLY A 119 -0.08 -20.27 -6.32
C GLY A 119 1.42 -20.55 -6.33
N HIS A 120 1.89 -21.52 -5.54
CA HIS A 120 3.31 -21.82 -5.31
C HIS A 120 4.06 -20.74 -4.50
N PHE A 121 3.37 -20.05 -3.59
CA PHE A 121 4.05 -19.26 -2.55
C PHE A 121 4.79 -20.17 -1.57
N ALA A 122 5.82 -19.65 -0.90
CA ALA A 122 6.53 -20.41 0.12
C ALA A 122 5.60 -20.72 1.31
N GLU A 123 5.80 -21.87 1.96
CA GLU A 123 4.99 -22.22 3.13
C GLU A 123 5.13 -21.17 4.22
N GLY A 124 3.99 -20.72 4.77
CA GLY A 124 3.95 -19.68 5.79
C GLY A 124 4.16 -18.27 5.27
N GLU A 125 4.35 -18.05 3.97
CA GLU A 125 4.57 -16.73 3.38
C GLU A 125 3.33 -15.84 3.49
N VAL A 126 3.54 -14.55 3.80
CA VAL A 126 2.48 -13.54 3.78
C VAL A 126 2.27 -13.07 2.35
N VAL A 127 1.02 -13.10 1.88
CA VAL A 127 0.62 -12.76 0.52
C VAL A 127 -0.40 -11.63 0.56
N ASN A 128 -0.04 -10.50 -0.06
CA ASN A 128 -0.91 -9.37 -0.31
C ASN A 128 -1.57 -9.53 -1.69
N PHE A 129 -2.90 -9.43 -1.75
CA PHE A 129 -3.67 -9.56 -2.99
C PHE A 129 -4.84 -8.58 -3.01
N GLU A 130 -5.44 -8.34 -4.18
CA GLU A 130 -6.48 -7.31 -4.36
C GLU A 130 -6.02 -5.91 -3.89
N TYR A 131 -4.71 -5.64 -3.96
CA TYR A 131 -4.14 -4.33 -3.69
C TYR A 131 -4.42 -3.35 -4.84
N GLU A 132 -4.50 -2.06 -4.52
CA GLU A 132 -4.87 -1.02 -5.48
C GLU A 132 -3.66 -0.13 -5.80
N ALA A 133 -3.38 0.10 -7.08
CA ALA A 133 -2.31 1.00 -7.49
C ALA A 133 -2.64 2.45 -7.11
N ILE A 134 -1.69 3.12 -6.47
CA ILE A 134 -1.80 4.54 -6.15
C ILE A 134 -1.17 5.34 -7.29
N ALA A 135 -1.96 6.22 -7.91
CA ALA A 135 -1.49 7.12 -8.95
C ALA A 135 -0.51 8.16 -8.37
N LEU A 136 0.62 8.34 -9.06
CA LEU A 136 1.71 9.23 -8.65
C LEU A 136 1.89 10.41 -9.62
N ASP A 137 1.11 10.44 -10.70
CA ASP A 137 1.21 11.46 -11.73
C ASP A 137 0.68 12.82 -11.25
N PRO A 138 1.18 13.93 -11.83
CA PRO A 138 0.78 15.28 -11.43
C PRO A 138 -0.72 15.54 -11.47
N GLU A 139 -1.42 15.00 -12.47
CA GLU A 139 -2.85 15.24 -12.67
C GLU A 139 -3.68 14.58 -11.56
N SER A 140 -3.36 13.34 -11.20
CA SER A 140 -4.02 12.63 -10.10
C SER A 140 -3.77 13.30 -8.75
N LEU A 141 -2.53 13.75 -8.49
CA LEU A 141 -2.19 14.48 -7.26
C LEU A 141 -2.93 15.82 -7.13
N ALA A 142 -3.09 16.53 -8.25
CA ALA A 142 -3.82 17.80 -8.30
C ALA A 142 -5.34 17.63 -8.15
N ARG A 143 -5.92 16.58 -8.73
CA ARG A 143 -7.34 16.25 -8.56
C ARG A 143 -7.68 15.91 -7.11
N GLY A 144 -6.78 15.20 -6.43
CA GLY A 144 -6.92 14.87 -5.01
C GLY A 144 -8.13 13.99 -4.69
N ASP A 145 -8.65 13.26 -5.67
CA ASP A 145 -9.77 12.31 -5.56
C ASP A 145 -9.29 10.89 -5.21
N GLY A 146 -7.97 10.64 -5.26
CA GLY A 146 -7.33 9.37 -4.95
C GLY A 146 -6.79 9.25 -3.52
N SER A 147 -5.96 8.22 -3.31
CA SER A 147 -5.29 7.99 -2.01
C SER A 147 -4.26 9.05 -1.65
N LEU A 148 -3.71 9.78 -2.63
CA LEU A 148 -2.76 10.86 -2.44
C LEU A 148 -3.32 12.16 -3.02
N SER A 149 -2.97 13.27 -2.39
CA SER A 149 -3.31 14.62 -2.85
C SER A 149 -2.24 15.62 -2.40
N ILE A 150 -2.22 16.79 -3.02
CA ILE A 150 -1.38 17.91 -2.58
C ILE A 150 -2.12 18.71 -1.51
N ASP A 151 -1.42 19.05 -0.43
CA ASP A 151 -1.89 19.96 0.61
C ASP A 151 -0.76 20.95 0.95
N GLY A 152 -0.95 22.21 0.54
CA GLY A 152 0.10 23.23 0.60
C GLY A 152 1.37 22.77 -0.12
N SER A 153 2.44 22.54 0.63
CA SER A 153 3.74 22.11 0.11
C SER A 153 4.03 20.62 0.28
N ARG A 154 3.03 19.80 0.63
CA ARG A 154 3.21 18.39 1.00
C ARG A 154 2.31 17.49 0.16
N VAL A 155 2.75 16.25 -0.02
CA VAL A 155 1.88 15.15 -0.47
C VAL A 155 1.30 14.48 0.77
N VAL A 156 -0.02 14.38 0.81
CA VAL A 156 -0.77 13.81 1.93
C VAL A 156 -1.53 12.55 1.52
N LEU A 157 -1.53 11.57 2.42
CA LEU A 157 -2.19 10.27 2.32
C LEU A 157 -3.57 10.32 2.98
N ALA A 158 -4.60 9.91 2.24
CA ALA A 158 -5.92 9.64 2.80
C ALA A 158 -5.86 8.44 3.76
N TRP A 159 -6.30 8.62 5.01
CA TRP A 159 -6.12 7.62 6.06
C TRP A 159 -7.35 6.72 6.23
N ASN A 160 -8.23 7.08 7.17
CA ASN A 160 -9.34 6.21 7.62
C ASN A 160 -10.73 6.81 7.41
N SER A 161 -10.85 8.12 7.30
CA SER A 161 -12.14 8.80 7.19
C SER A 161 -12.04 9.97 6.21
N PRO A 162 -13.16 10.37 5.58
CA PRO A 162 -13.17 11.56 4.74
C PRO A 162 -12.60 12.76 5.51
N GLY A 163 -11.55 13.38 5.00
CA GLY A 163 -10.86 14.51 5.61
C GLY A 163 -9.70 14.16 6.55
N ASP A 164 -9.53 12.89 6.93
CA ASP A 164 -8.36 12.44 7.70
C ASP A 164 -7.17 12.21 6.77
N ARG A 165 -6.17 13.09 6.88
CA ARG A 165 -4.99 13.14 6.00
C ARG A 165 -3.71 13.13 6.82
N ARG A 166 -2.73 12.36 6.38
CA ARG A 166 -1.38 12.33 6.98
C ARG A 166 -0.33 12.76 5.96
N ASP A 167 0.69 13.47 6.43
CA ASP A 167 1.89 13.73 5.63
C ASP A 167 2.55 12.40 5.23
N LEU A 168 2.74 12.19 3.92
CA LEU A 168 3.22 10.90 3.41
C LEU A 168 4.68 10.65 3.81
N ALA A 169 5.54 11.67 3.77
CA ALA A 169 6.94 11.51 4.10
C ALA A 169 7.11 11.14 5.59
N ALA A 170 6.42 11.86 6.47
CA ALA A 170 6.40 11.56 7.90
C ALA A 170 5.81 10.16 8.17
N TYR A 171 4.77 9.76 7.44
CA TYR A 171 4.19 8.43 7.58
C TYR A 171 5.15 7.31 7.18
N LEU A 172 5.85 7.45 6.05
CA LEU A 172 6.84 6.45 5.61
C LEU A 172 8.00 6.34 6.59
N ASP A 173 8.46 7.45 7.14
CA ASP A 173 9.48 7.45 8.20
C ASP A 173 9.01 6.76 9.47
N GLU A 174 7.78 7.05 9.92
CA GLU A 174 7.16 6.38 11.06
C GLU A 174 7.10 4.86 10.83
N MET A 175 6.61 4.42 9.68
CA MET A 175 6.50 3.00 9.36
C MET A 175 7.86 2.32 9.22
N PHE A 176 8.86 3.02 8.67
CA PHE A 176 10.22 2.50 8.61
C PHE A 176 10.76 2.23 10.01
N VAL A 177 10.60 3.16 10.96
CA VAL A 177 11.05 2.96 12.35
C VAL A 177 10.34 1.77 12.99
N LEU A 178 9.02 1.66 12.83
CA LEU A 178 8.23 0.57 13.41
C LEU A 178 8.62 -0.83 12.90
N LEU A 179 9.20 -0.95 11.69
CA LEU A 179 9.67 -2.24 11.17
C LEU A 179 10.87 -2.80 11.94
N PHE A 180 11.64 -1.96 12.63
CA PHE A 180 12.87 -2.36 13.33
C PHE A 180 12.74 -2.37 14.84
N ASP A 181 11.67 -1.81 15.39
CA ASP A 181 11.42 -1.73 16.84
C ASP A 181 10.60 -2.93 17.38
N SER A 182 10.33 -3.94 16.54
CA SER A 182 9.43 -5.08 16.81
C SER A 182 10.13 -6.43 16.91
#